data_AF-A0A800IC26-F1
#
_entry.id   AF-A0A800IC26-F1
#
_cell.length_a   1.000
_cell.length_b   1.000
_cell.length_c   1.000
_cell.angle_alpha   90.00
_cell.angle_beta   90.00
_cell.angle_gamma   90.00
#
_symmetry.space_group_name_H-M   'P 1'
#
loop_
_entity.id
_entity.type
_entity.pdbx_description
1 polymer ?
#
loop_
_entity_poly.entity_id
_entity_poly.type
_entity_poly.pdbx_seq_one_letter_code
_entity_poly.pdbx_strand_id
1 'polypeptide(L)'
;MVAAVDARTRILAPQVIRGVALLLCVTGIAGMIVTSIADDIPAALSFGLLGATGALALLLVGALVPAIESAASLNEALAAEVEAQVERLLAAGVDETPVRDLVRDAVDLGRQSAGD
;
A
#
# COMPACT_ATOMS: atom_id res chain seq x y z
N MET A 1 14.05 -7.19 23.07
CA MET A 1 12.77 -7.62 22.46
C MET A 1 12.11 -6.58 21.55
N VAL A 2 12.47 -5.28 21.61
CA VAL A 2 11.86 -4.23 20.75
C VAL A 2 12.53 -4.12 19.36
N ALA A 3 13.82 -4.42 19.21
CA ALA A 3 14.52 -4.28 17.91
C ALA A 3 14.12 -5.34 16.85
N ALA A 4 13.65 -6.51 17.26
CA ALA A 4 13.16 -7.55 16.34
C ALA A 4 11.72 -7.30 15.84
N VAL A 5 11.00 -6.37 16.47
CA VAL A 5 9.70 -5.86 15.99
C VAL A 5 9.89 -4.96 14.77
N ASP A 6 11.05 -4.29 14.65
CA ASP A 6 11.32 -3.25 13.66
C ASP A 6 11.84 -3.76 12.30
N ALA A 7 12.57 -4.87 12.28
CA ALA A 7 12.96 -5.53 11.02
C ALA A 7 11.77 -6.30 10.41
N ARG A 8 10.83 -6.72 11.26
CA ARG A 8 9.64 -7.49 10.88
C ARG A 8 8.53 -6.59 10.32
N THR A 9 8.43 -5.34 10.77
CA THR A 9 7.45 -4.34 10.30
C THR A 9 7.55 -4.03 8.80
N ARG A 10 8.71 -4.20 8.15
CA ARG A 10 8.87 -3.95 6.70
C ARG A 10 8.37 -5.08 5.79
N ILE A 11 8.29 -6.32 6.26
CA ILE A 11 7.83 -7.48 5.48
C ILE A 11 6.41 -7.91 5.91
N LEU A 12 5.99 -7.54 7.12
CA LEU A 12 4.70 -7.94 7.70
C LEU A 12 3.50 -7.07 7.35
N ALA A 13 3.65 -5.85 6.82
CA ALA A 13 2.55 -4.89 6.87
C ALA A 13 1.26 -5.37 6.16
N PRO A 14 1.28 -5.88 4.92
CA PRO A 14 0.05 -6.35 4.27
C PRO A 14 -0.43 -7.71 4.80
N GLN A 15 0.50 -8.64 5.06
CA GLN A 15 0.17 -10.01 5.43
C GLN A 15 -0.36 -10.11 6.87
N VAL A 16 0.16 -9.31 7.80
CA VAL A 16 -0.35 -9.25 9.17
C VAL A 16 -1.71 -8.59 9.21
N ILE A 17 -1.94 -7.52 8.45
CA ILE A 17 -3.27 -6.91 8.40
C ILE A 17 -4.29 -7.92 7.85
N ARG A 18 -3.94 -8.67 6.80
CA ARG A 18 -4.80 -9.75 6.29
C ARG A 18 -5.06 -10.83 7.34
N GLY A 19 -4.03 -11.27 8.07
CA GLY A 19 -4.18 -12.28 9.12
C GLY A 19 -5.06 -11.82 10.28
N VAL A 20 -4.83 -10.60 10.80
CA VAL A 20 -5.61 -10.01 11.89
C VAL A 20 -7.06 -9.78 11.47
N ALA A 21 -7.29 -9.25 10.26
CA ALA A 21 -8.61 -8.98 9.76
C ALA A 21 -9.43 -10.27 9.52
N LEU A 22 -8.77 -11.34 9.07
CA LEU A 22 -9.38 -12.68 8.96
C LEU A 22 -9.74 -13.24 10.34
N LEU A 23 -8.86 -13.09 11.34
CA LEU A 23 -9.18 -13.47 12.72
C LEU A 23 -10.37 -12.70 13.28
N LEU A 24 -10.48 -11.40 13.01
CA LEU A 24 -11.65 -10.59 13.40
C LEU A 24 -12.93 -11.07 12.71
N CYS A 25 -12.89 -11.41 11.42
CA CYS A 25 -14.04 -12.02 10.74
C CYS A 25 -14.46 -13.33 11.38
N VAL A 26 -13.54 -14.26 11.61
CA VAL A 26 -13.84 -15.56 12.22
C VAL A 26 -14.40 -15.39 13.63
N THR A 27 -13.81 -14.49 14.42
CA THR A 27 -14.27 -14.19 15.78
C THR A 27 -15.65 -13.53 15.78
N GLY A 28 -15.92 -12.62 14.84
CA GLY A 28 -17.24 -12.00 14.69
C GLY A 28 -18.32 -13.01 14.32
N ILE A 29 -18.03 -13.94 13.40
CA ILE A 29 -18.94 -15.03 13.03
C ILE A 29 -19.19 -15.96 14.22
N ALA A 30 -18.13 -16.41 14.91
CA ALA A 30 -18.25 -17.25 16.09
C ALA A 30 -19.04 -16.55 17.22
N GLY A 31 -18.78 -15.27 17.44
CA GLY A 31 -19.50 -14.43 18.40
C GLY A 31 -20.99 -14.33 18.09
N MET A 32 -21.36 -14.03 16.83
CA MET A 32 -22.76 -14.00 16.39
C MET A 32 -23.49 -15.33 16.62
N ILE A 33 -22.82 -16.47 16.39
CA ILE A 33 -23.39 -17.80 16.63
C ILE A 33 -23.65 -18.01 18.13
N VAL A 34 -22.67 -17.72 19.00
CA VAL A 34 -22.78 -17.91 20.45
C VAL A 34 -23.85 -17.01 21.07
N THR A 35 -23.88 -15.73 20.69
CA THR A 35 -24.86 -14.76 21.22
C THR A 35 -26.28 -15.05 20.75
N SER A 36 -26.43 -15.62 19.54
CA SER A 36 -27.74 -16.09 19.06
C SER A 36 -28.28 -17.26 19.88
N ILE A 37 -27.41 -18.13 20.40
CA ILE A 37 -27.82 -19.23 21.30
C ILE A 37 -28.21 -18.70 22.67
N ALA A 38 -27.56 -17.62 23.13
CA ALA A 38 -27.84 -16.97 24.40
C ALA A 38 -29.07 -16.02 24.38
N ASP A 39 -29.76 -15.89 23.24
CA ASP A 39 -30.89 -14.97 23.01
C ASP A 39 -30.54 -13.48 23.26
N ASP A 40 -29.27 -13.10 23.07
CA ASP A 40 -28.78 -11.73 23.25
C ASP A 40 -28.54 -11.05 21.89
N ILE A 41 -29.58 -10.40 21.38
CA ILE A 41 -29.57 -9.66 20.11
C ILE A 41 -28.56 -8.49 20.09
N PRO A 42 -28.49 -7.59 21.11
CA PRO A 42 -27.52 -6.50 21.07
C PRO A 42 -26.07 -7.02 21.08
N ALA A 43 -25.78 -8.12 21.78
CA ALA A 43 -24.46 -8.75 21.71
C ALA A 43 -24.15 -9.27 20.30
N ALA A 44 -25.11 -9.93 19.62
CA ALA A 44 -24.94 -10.41 18.25
C ALA A 44 -24.59 -9.28 17.26
N LEU A 45 -25.26 -8.13 17.38
CA LEU A 45 -24.98 -6.96 16.54
C LEU A 45 -23.56 -6.41 16.75
N SER A 46 -23.06 -6.39 17.99
CA SER A 46 -21.71 -5.92 18.28
C SER A 46 -20.62 -6.82 17.67
N PHE A 47 -20.81 -8.14 17.71
CA PHE A 47 -19.90 -9.10 17.07
C PHE A 47 -19.99 -9.06 15.53
N GLY A 48 -21.18 -8.81 14.98
CA GLY A 48 -21.36 -8.54 13.56
C GLY A 48 -20.60 -7.30 13.09
N LEU A 49 -20.67 -6.20 13.84
CA LEU A 49 -19.92 -4.98 13.54
C LEU A 49 -18.39 -5.20 13.61
N LEU A 50 -17.93 -5.96 14.61
CA LEU A 50 -16.53 -6.36 14.71
C LEU A 50 -16.08 -7.18 13.49
N GLY A 51 -16.91 -8.12 13.03
CA GLY A 51 -16.65 -8.87 11.80
C GLY A 51 -16.64 -7.99 10.54
N ALA A 52 -17.56 -7.02 10.44
CA ALA A 52 -17.66 -6.11 9.31
C ALA A 52 -16.43 -5.20 9.17
N THR A 53 -15.87 -4.71 10.28
CA THR A 53 -14.62 -3.92 10.26
C THR A 53 -13.43 -4.76 9.77
N GLY A 54 -13.36 -6.04 10.17
CA GLY A 54 -12.38 -6.99 9.62
C GLY A 54 -12.54 -7.19 8.11
N ALA A 55 -13.76 -7.42 7.64
CA ALA A 55 -14.03 -7.59 6.20
C ALA A 55 -13.66 -6.32 5.39
N LEU A 56 -13.98 -5.14 5.92
CA LEU A 56 -13.62 -3.86 5.31
C LEU A 56 -12.09 -3.71 5.21
N ALA A 57 -11.36 -4.03 6.29
CA ALA A 57 -9.90 -4.01 6.28
C ALA A 57 -9.31 -4.95 5.23
N LEU A 58 -9.87 -6.17 5.08
CA LEU A 58 -9.46 -7.10 4.02
C LEU A 58 -9.72 -6.54 2.62
N LEU A 59 -10.89 -5.92 2.41
CA LEU A 59 -11.23 -5.31 1.14
C LEU A 59 -10.25 -4.19 0.80
N LEU A 60 -10.00 -3.27 1.73
CA LEU A 60 -9.07 -2.16 1.53
C LEU A 60 -7.66 -2.65 1.21
N VAL A 61 -7.10 -3.56 1.99
CA VAL A 61 -5.76 -4.10 1.75
C VAL A 61 -5.71 -4.93 0.46
N GLY A 62 -6.78 -5.67 0.15
CA GLY A 62 -6.91 -6.45 -1.06
C GLY A 62 -6.93 -5.59 -2.33
N ALA A 63 -7.59 -4.43 -2.28
CA ALA A 63 -7.71 -3.52 -3.41
C ALA A 63 -6.51 -2.55 -3.54
N LEU A 64 -6.03 -2.00 -2.42
CA LEU A 64 -5.07 -0.92 -2.43
C LEU A 64 -3.64 -1.39 -2.65
N VAL A 65 -3.24 -2.52 -2.06
CA VAL A 65 -1.86 -3.03 -2.18
C VAL A 65 -1.49 -3.33 -3.64
N PRO A 66 -2.30 -4.09 -4.42
CA PRO A 66 -1.99 -4.34 -5.82
C PRO A 66 -1.97 -3.06 -6.67
N ALA A 67 -2.86 -2.10 -6.36
CA ALA A 67 -2.89 -0.82 -7.06
C ALA A 67 -1.61 0.00 -6.82
N ILE A 68 -1.12 0.04 -5.58
CA ILE A 68 0.14 0.71 -5.23
C ILE A 68 1.33 -0.01 -5.89
N GLU A 69 1.40 -1.33 -5.81
CA GLU A 69 2.47 -2.12 -6.46
C GLU A 69 2.49 -1.90 -7.98
N SER A 70 1.32 -1.89 -8.61
CA SER A 70 1.20 -1.59 -10.04
C SER A 70 1.69 -0.18 -10.35
N ALA A 71 1.27 0.83 -9.59
CA ALA A 71 1.71 2.21 -9.80
C ALA A 71 3.23 2.36 -9.62
N ALA A 72 3.80 1.71 -8.60
CA ALA A 72 5.24 1.70 -8.37
C ALA A 72 6.01 1.05 -9.53
N SER A 73 5.50 -0.07 -10.06
CA SER A 73 6.12 -0.75 -11.21
C SER A 73 6.10 0.09 -12.50
N LEU A 74 5.02 0.85 -12.73
CA LEU A 74 4.92 1.77 -13.86
C LEU A 74 5.89 2.94 -13.70
N ASN A 75 6.06 3.45 -12.49
CA ASN A 75 7.01 4.52 -12.21
C ASN A 75 8.46 4.08 -12.46
N GLU A 76 8.81 2.84 -12.08
CA GLU A 76 10.12 2.26 -12.36
C GLU A 76 10.38 2.12 -13.87
N ALA A 77 9.37 1.65 -14.63
CA ALA A 77 9.48 1.53 -16.08
C ALA A 77 9.69 2.90 -16.76
N LEU A 78 8.98 3.93 -16.30
CA LEU A 78 9.16 5.31 -16.77
C LEU A 78 10.55 5.86 -16.42
N ALA A 79 11.05 5.58 -15.21
CA ALA A 79 12.39 6.00 -14.80
C ALA A 79 13.47 5.38 -15.71
N ALA A 80 13.37 4.07 -15.99
CA ALA A 80 14.28 3.38 -16.88
C ALA A 80 14.26 3.94 -18.31
N GLU A 81 13.09 4.35 -18.81
CA GLU A 81 12.97 4.99 -20.13
C GLU A 81 13.66 6.36 -20.16
N VAL A 82 13.50 7.17 -19.10
CA VAL A 82 14.17 8.47 -18.97
C VAL A 82 15.69 8.29 -18.92
N GLU A 83 16.20 7.34 -18.14
CA GLU A 83 17.63 7.03 -18.08
C GLU A 83 18.19 6.64 -19.45
N ALA A 84 17.50 5.75 -20.17
CA ALA A 84 17.90 5.34 -21.52
C ALA A 84 17.86 6.51 -22.53
N GLN A 85 16.96 7.49 -22.34
CA GLN A 85 16.93 8.67 -23.18
C GLN A 85 18.08 9.64 -22.88
N VAL A 86 18.39 9.85 -21.59
CA VAL A 86 19.55 10.66 -21.17
C VAL A 86 20.84 10.05 -21.70
N GLU A 87 21.03 8.74 -21.57
CA GLU A 87 22.22 8.04 -22.08
C GLU A 87 22.36 8.21 -23.59
N ARG A 88 21.26 8.13 -24.35
CA ARG A 88 21.27 8.39 -25.81
C ARG A 88 21.66 9.83 -26.15
N LEU A 89 21.21 10.82 -25.37
CA LEU A 89 21.57 12.22 -25.59
C LEU A 89 23.07 12.46 -25.32
N LEU A 90 23.59 11.89 -24.23
CA LEU A 90 25.01 11.97 -23.90
C LEU A 90 25.87 11.25 -24.95
N ALA A 91 25.44 10.08 -25.42
CA ALA A 91 26.10 9.34 -26.50
C ALA A 91 26.10 10.09 -27.84
N ALA A 92 25.10 10.93 -28.09
CA ALA A 92 25.05 11.82 -29.24
C ALA A 92 26.00 13.04 -29.12
N GLY A 93 26.72 13.17 -27.99
CA GLY A 93 27.68 14.24 -27.73
C GLY A 93 27.06 15.50 -27.13
N VAL A 94 25.83 15.42 -26.60
CA VAL A 94 25.25 16.51 -25.83
C VAL A 94 26.00 16.65 -24.50
N ASP A 95 26.32 17.89 -24.10
CA ASP A 95 26.97 18.16 -22.82
C ASP A 95 26.07 17.74 -21.64
N GLU A 96 26.67 17.13 -20.63
CA GLU A 96 25.95 16.56 -19.48
C GLU A 96 25.35 17.65 -18.58
N THR A 97 26.06 18.76 -18.42
CA THR A 97 25.64 19.86 -17.54
C THR A 97 24.24 20.40 -17.91
N PRO A 98 23.96 20.81 -19.17
CA PRO A 98 22.63 21.28 -19.54
C PRO A 98 21.55 20.19 -19.48
N VAL A 99 21.90 18.92 -19.74
CA VAL A 99 20.95 17.80 -19.60
C VAL A 99 20.55 17.59 -18.14
N ARG A 100 21.52 17.67 -17.24
CA ARG A 100 21.30 17.56 -15.79
C ARG A 100 20.43 18.70 -15.27
N ASP A 101 20.66 19.92 -15.71
CA ASP A 101 19.86 21.09 -15.32
C ASP A 101 18.42 20.94 -15.83
N LEU A 102 18.23 20.51 -17.09
CA LEU A 102 16.90 20.24 -17.65
C LEU A 102 16.13 19.17 -16.88
N VAL A 103 16.78 18.05 -16.53
CA VAL A 103 16.15 16.98 -15.74
C VAL A 103 15.78 17.49 -14.35
N ARG A 104 16.64 18.31 -13.73
CA ARG A 104 16.33 18.93 -12.43
C ARG A 104 15.12 19.86 -12.53
N ASP A 105 15.07 20.74 -13.53
CA ASP A 105 13.94 21.64 -13.75
C ASP A 105 12.63 20.87 -13.97
N ALA A 106 12.68 19.78 -14.74
CA ALA A 106 11.54 18.90 -14.96
C ALA A 106 11.05 18.22 -13.67
N VAL A 107 11.98 17.75 -12.82
CA VAL A 107 11.66 17.17 -11.50
C VAL A 107 11.05 18.22 -10.57
N ASP A 108 11.61 19.42 -10.52
CA ASP A 108 11.12 20.50 -9.66
C ASP A 108 9.74 20.99 -10.11
N LEU A 109 9.49 21.04 -11.42
CA LEU A 109 8.16 21.31 -11.99
C LEU A 109 7.16 20.19 -11.64
N GLY A 110 7.59 18.93 -11.74
CA GLY A 110 6.78 17.76 -11.37
C GLY A 110 6.37 17.79 -9.90
N ARG A 111 7.29 18.11 -9.00
CA ARG A 111 7.02 18.27 -7.55
C ARG A 111 6.02 19.38 -7.26
N GLN A 112 6.18 20.54 -7.89
CA GLN A 112 5.23 21.66 -7.74
C GLN A 112 3.82 21.31 -8.25
N SER A 113 3.74 20.52 -9.32
CA SER A 113 2.46 20.11 -9.92
C SER A 113 1.75 18.99 -9.15
N ALA A 114 2.51 18.12 -8.48
CA ALA A 114 1.96 17.07 -7.63
C ALA A 114 1.32 17.61 -6.35
N GLY A 115 1.54 18.90 -6.04
CA GLY A 115 1.10 19.54 -4.82
C GLY A 115 1.91 19.04 -3.63
N ASP A 116 2.76 19.91 -3.08
CA ASP A 116 2.93 19.90 -1.62
C ASP A 116 1.58 20.14 -0.94
#